data_AF-Q2G3X0-F1
#
_entry.id   AF-Q2G3X0-F1
#
_cell.length_a   1.000
_cell.length_b   1.000
_cell.length_c   1.000
_cell.angle_alpha   90.00
_cell.angle_beta   90.00
_cell.angle_gamma   90.00
#
_symmetry.space_group_name_H-M   'P 1'
#
loop_
_entity.id
_entity.type
_entity.pdbx_description
1 polymer ?
#
loop_
_entity_poly.entity_id
_entity_poly.type
_entity_poly.pdbx_seq_one_letter_code
_entity_poly.pdbx_strand_id
1 'polypeptide(L)' 'MTKAVTPTEDMWTYKGWTISVDSPPIPTRAFDWCATSPDYDVDCDQDGYFRCAGEQVHAATYEDLLQEIEDAIACGDGA' A
#
# COMPACT_ATOMS: atom_id res chain seq x y z
N MET A 1 -17.47 -11.02 -19.19
CA MET A 1 -16.41 -11.95 -18.74
C MET A 1 -15.89 -11.43 -17.42
N THR A 2 -16.42 -11.92 -16.30
CA THR A 2 -15.95 -11.57 -14.96
C THR A 2 -14.64 -12.31 -14.73
N LYS A 3 -13.52 -11.59 -14.74
CA LYS A 3 -12.21 -12.17 -14.42
C LYS A 3 -12.25 -12.54 -12.94
N ALA A 4 -12.19 -13.83 -12.65
CA ALA A 4 -12.08 -14.33 -11.28
C ALA A 4 -10.75 -13.85 -10.69
N VAL A 5 -10.81 -13.03 -9.65
CA VAL A 5 -9.67 -12.77 -8.78
C VAL A 5 -9.48 -14.03 -7.94
N THR A 6 -8.50 -14.84 -8.31
CA THR A 6 -7.98 -15.87 -7.41
C THR A 6 -7.35 -15.16 -6.21
N PRO A 7 -7.74 -15.49 -4.96
CA PRO A 7 -7.07 -14.96 -3.78
C PRO A 7 -5.66 -15.56 -3.78
N THR A 8 -4.67 -14.77 -4.18
CA THR A 8 -3.27 -15.09 -3.96
C THR A 8 -3.04 -15.05 -2.46
N GLU A 9 -2.60 -16.19 -1.95
CA GLU A 9 -2.28 -16.44 -0.55
C GLU A 9 -1.38 -15.29 -0.02
N ASP A 10 -1.76 -14.73 1.13
CA ASP A 10 -1.08 -13.65 1.87
C ASP A 10 -1.26 -12.19 1.41
N MET A 11 -2.28 -11.84 0.61
CA MET A 11 -2.65 -10.41 0.45
C MET A 11 -3.58 -9.96 1.58
N TRP A 12 -3.01 -9.30 2.60
CA TRP A 12 -3.80 -8.60 3.59
C TRP A 12 -4.45 -7.36 2.98
N THR A 13 -5.69 -7.07 3.39
CA THR A 13 -6.40 -5.87 2.95
C THR A 13 -7.00 -5.14 4.14
N TYR A 14 -7.05 -3.82 4.07
CA TYR A 14 -7.63 -2.97 5.11
C TYR A 14 -8.33 -1.76 4.47
N LYS A 15 -9.66 -1.64 4.64
CA LYS A 15 -10.47 -0.57 4.04
C LYS A 15 -10.24 -0.37 2.52
N GLY A 16 -10.01 -1.47 1.79
CA GLY A 16 -9.72 -1.44 0.35
C GLY A 16 -8.25 -1.23 -0.01
N TRP A 17 -7.40 -0.91 0.96
CA TRP A 17 -5.95 -0.86 0.77
C TRP A 17 -5.38 -2.27 0.71
N THR A 18 -4.39 -2.45 -0.16
CA THR A 18 -3.62 -3.68 -0.28
C THR A 18 -2.37 -3.59 0.58
N ILE A 19 -2.19 -4.53 1.50
CA ILE A 19 -1.05 -4.57 2.42
C ILE A 19 -0.10 -5.70 2.00
N SER A 20 1.19 -5.38 1.97
CA SER A 20 2.28 -6.34 1.77
C SER A 20 3.35 -6.14 2.83
N VAL A 21 3.99 -7.23 3.22
CA VAL A 21 5.13 -7.22 4.14
C VAL A 21 6.32 -7.88 3.47
N ASP A 22 7.45 -7.19 3.44
CA ASP A 22 8.71 -7.80 3.03
C ASP A 22 9.31 -8.53 4.23
N SER A 23 9.45 -9.85 4.12
CA SER A 23 10.07 -10.73 5.12
C SER A 23 11.23 -11.49 4.47
N PRO A 24 12.44 -11.57 5.06
CA PRO A 24 12.83 -11.33 6.45
C PRO A 24 13.58 -10.01 6.69
N PRO A 25 13.72 -9.55 7.95
CA PRO A 25 14.53 -8.40 8.28
C PRO A 25 15.98 -8.70 7.87
N ILE A 26 16.47 -8.01 6.86
CA ILE A 26 17.91 -7.82 6.69
C ILE A 26 18.38 -7.22 8.03
N PRO A 27 19.52 -7.64 8.62
CA PRO A 27 19.97 -7.18 9.94
C PRO A 27 20.06 -5.64 10.11
N THR A 28 19.98 -4.90 9.02
CA THR A 28 20.06 -3.45 8.93
C THR A 28 18.75 -2.77 8.50
N ARG A 29 17.65 -3.51 8.33
CA ARG A 29 16.37 -3.00 7.83
C ARG A 29 15.23 -3.50 8.73
N ALA A 30 14.35 -2.59 9.16
CA ALA A 30 13.15 -2.95 9.89
C ALA A 30 12.21 -3.78 9.01
N PHE A 31 11.25 -4.48 9.60
CA PHE A 31 10.14 -5.06 8.83
C PHE A 31 9.48 -3.93 8.04
N ASP A 32 9.47 -4.02 6.71
CA ASP A 32 8.84 -3.01 5.89
C ASP A 32 7.44 -3.48 5.53
N TRP A 33 6.51 -3.10 6.39
CA TRP A 33 5.10 -3.14 6.06
C TRP A 33 4.81 -2.02 5.09
N CYS A 34 4.04 -2.31 4.06
CA CYS A 34 3.58 -1.31 3.12
C CYS A 34 2.11 -1.52 2.78
N ALA A 35 1.41 -0.42 2.52
CA ALA A 35 0.03 -0.44 2.08
C ALA A 35 -0.14 0.49 0.88
N THR A 36 -0.87 0.01 -0.11
CA THR A 36 -1.15 0.71 -1.37
C THR A 36 -2.63 1.01 -1.46
N SER A 37 -2.96 2.28 -1.70
CA SER A 37 -4.35 2.74 -1.77
C SER A 37 -5.11 2.10 -2.93
N PRO A 38 -6.44 1.94 -2.82
CA PRO A 38 -7.27 1.38 -3.90
C PRO A 38 -7.22 2.23 -5.18
N ASP A 39 -7.01 3.54 -5.04
CA ASP A 39 -6.94 4.49 -6.16
C ASP A 39 -5.49 4.72 -6.63
N TYR A 40 -4.55 3.87 -6.21
CA TYR A 40 -3.14 4.02 -6.55
C TYR A 40 -2.94 3.87 -8.05
N ASP A 41 -2.49 4.95 -8.68
CA ASP A 41 -2.20 5.00 -10.11
C ASP A 41 -0.85 5.68 -10.35
N VAL A 42 -0.06 5.09 -11.23
CA VAL A 42 1.28 5.57 -11.58
C VAL A 42 1.41 5.54 -13.09
N ASP A 43 1.74 6.69 -13.67
CA ASP A 43 2.19 6.77 -15.05
C ASP A 43 3.69 6.47 -15.10
N CYS A 44 4.07 5.56 -15.98
CA CYS A 44 5.45 5.16 -16.19
C CYS A 44 5.81 5.41 -17.65
N ASP A 45 6.59 6.46 -17.87
CA ASP A 45 7.08 6.83 -19.19
C ASP A 45 8.63 6.80 -19.24
N GLN A 46 9.23 7.38 -20.27
CA GLN A 46 10.69 7.39 -20.40
C GLN A 46 11.39 8.24 -19.33
N ASP A 47 10.71 9.20 -18.71
CA ASP A 47 11.28 10.15 -17.75
C ASP A 47 11.10 9.70 -16.29
N GLY A 48 10.32 8.64 -16.04
CA GLY A 48 10.31 7.96 -14.75
C GLY A 48 8.93 7.47 -14.31
N TYR A 49 8.76 7.36 -13.00
CA TYR A 49 7.53 6.94 -12.36
C TYR A 49 6.86 8.16 -11.71
N PHE A 50 5.69 8.54 -12.21
CA PHE A 50 4.92 9.67 -11.70
C PHE A 50 3.62 9.15 -11.08
N ARG A 51 3.45 9.38 -9.78
CA ARG A 51 2.19 9.04 -9.11
C ARG A 51 1.09 9.99 -9.59
N CYS A 52 0.03 9.43 -10.16
CA CYS A 52 -1.10 10.18 -10.72
C CYS A 52 -2.29 10.22 -9.76
N ALA A 53 -2.51 9.17 -8.99
CA ALA A 53 -3.58 9.09 -8.00
C ALA A 53 -3.22 8.16 -6.84
N GLY A 54 -3.94 8.33 -5.74
CA GLY A 54 -3.76 7.55 -4.52
C GLY A 54 -2.41 7.76 -3.86
N GLU A 55 -2.05 6.84 -2.97
CA GLU A 55 -0.76 6.85 -2.28
C GLU A 55 -0.32 5.46 -1.82
N GLN A 56 0.92 5.40 -1.34
CA GLN A 56 1.52 4.23 -0.71
C GLN A 56 2.17 4.68 0.60
N VAL A 57 1.89 3.95 1.69
CA VAL A 57 2.43 4.20 3.03
C VAL A 57 3.29 3.03 3.50
N HIS A 58 4.23 3.30 4.40
CA HIS A 58 5.19 2.32 4.91
C HIS A 58 5.36 2.45 6.42
N ALA A 59 5.51 1.32 7.12
CA ALA A 59 5.73 1.31 8.56
C ALA A 59 6.57 0.12 9.03
N ALA A 60 7.21 0.28 10.19
CA ALA A 60 8.02 -0.77 10.81
C ALA A 60 7.18 -1.89 11.43
N THR A 61 5.93 -1.59 11.78
CA THR A 61 4.99 -2.52 12.41
C THR A 61 3.63 -2.46 11.71
N TYR A 62 2.83 -3.52 11.88
CA TYR A 62 1.49 -3.57 11.33
C TYR A 62 0.55 -2.53 11.96
N GLU A 63 0.66 -2.30 13.28
CA GLU A 63 -0.17 -1.35 14.00
C GLU A 63 0.08 0.08 13.53
N ASP A 64 1.35 0.45 13.37
CA ASP A 64 1.74 1.74 12.80
C ASP A 64 1.24 1.88 11.35
N LEU A 65 1.31 0.81 10.55
CA LEU A 65 0.80 0.82 9.17
C LEU A 65 -0.70 1.12 9.13
N LEU A 66 -1.49 0.54 10.04
CA LEU A 66 -2.92 0.80 10.10
C LEU A 66 -3.20 2.26 10.44
N GLN A 67 -2.43 2.86 11.36
CA GLN A 67 -2.57 4.29 11.68
C GLN A 67 -2.24 5.18 10.47
N GLU A 68 -1.18 4.87 9.73
CA GLU A 68 -0.83 5.60 8.51
C GLU A 68 -1.94 5.51 7.44
N ILE A 69 -2.61 4.36 7.31
CA ILE A 69 -3.76 4.21 6.40
C ILE A 69 -4.95 5.06 6.88
N GLU A 70 -5.24 5.11 8.19
CA GLU A 70 -6.30 5.95 8.73
C GLU A 70 -6.02 7.44 8.49
N ASP A 71 -4.78 7.87 8.72
CA ASP A 71 -4.37 9.26 8.53
C ASP A 71 -4.44 9.66 7.04
N ALA A 72 -4.03 8.77 6.14
CA ALA A 72 -4.19 8.93 4.69
C ALA A 72 -5.65 9.11 4.28
N ILE A 73 -6.55 8.25 4.76
CA ILE A 73 -7.99 8.34 4.47
C ILE A 73 -8.57 9.64 5.04
N ALA A 74 -8.23 10.00 6.28
CA ALA A 74 -8.74 11.21 6.93
C ALA A 74 -8.24 12.51 6.25
N CYS A 75 -7.03 12.50 5.68
CA CYS A 75 -6.49 13.62 4.93
C CYS A 75 -7.12 13.74 3.52
N GLY A 76 -7.43 12.61 2.87
CA GLY A 76 -8.02 12.56 1.53
C GLY A 76 -9.51 12.94 1.45
N ASP A 77 -10.28 12.73 2.52
CA ASP A 77 -11.74 13.02 2.57
C ASP A 77 -12.08 14.52 2.82
N GLY A 78 -11.11 15.42 2.70
CA GLY A 78 -11.23 16.84 3.08
C GLY A 78 -11.02 17.88 1.98
N ALA A 79 -10.94 17.49 0.70
CA ALA A 79 -10.68 18.40 -0.43
C ALA A 79 -11.87 18.54 -1.40
#